data_AF-A0A6I5ZCZ9-F1
#
_entry.id   AF-A0A6I5ZCZ9-F1
#
_cell.length_a   1.000
_cell.length_b   1.000
_cell.length_c   1.000
_cell.angle_alpha   90.00
_cell.angle_beta   90.00
_cell.angle_gamma   90.00
#
_symmetry.space_group_name_H-M   'P 1'
#
loop_
_entity.id
_entity.type
_entity.pdbx_description
1 polymer ?
#
loop_
_entity_poly.entity_id
_entity_poly.type
_entity_poly.pdbx_seq_one_letter_code
_entity_poly.pdbx_strand_id
1 'polypeptide(L)'
;MADKPRILINGKDMFWSLVPLLALIALVAIASGNCSVGLNQDPADSKVPAFDVVTALDADARQMPFPIRRPPTPEGWKPNSGSSDAIEGHRVSTVGWLSASKAYVQLSQTDASEDLLVPYLGGSGTDYGDVGATGTREAGGRQWVTYETAEGKKFWITDFGNVRVGVLSRGPDADIETIAASVATQQPLDA
;
A
#
# COMPACT_ATOMS: atom_id res chain seq x y z
N MET A 1 -58.48 10.30 6.02
CA MET A 1 -57.32 10.29 6.94
C MET A 1 -56.62 11.62 6.74
N ALA A 2 -56.60 12.47 7.77
CA ALA A 2 -56.04 13.81 7.67
C ALA A 2 -54.51 13.72 7.55
N ASP A 3 -53.94 14.37 6.54
CA ASP A 3 -52.49 14.52 6.41
C ASP A 3 -51.94 15.29 7.61
N LYS A 4 -50.91 14.73 8.24
CA LYS A 4 -50.30 15.30 9.43
C LYS A 4 -49.58 16.61 9.05
N PRO A 5 -49.97 17.77 9.60
CA PRO A 5 -49.40 19.06 9.21
C PRO A 5 -47.89 19.09 9.50
N ARG A 6 -47.10 19.58 8.53
CA ARG A 6 -45.62 19.50 8.51
C ARG A 6 -44.92 20.14 9.72
N ILE A 7 -45.63 20.97 10.48
CA ILE A 7 -45.15 21.60 11.72
C ILE A 7 -45.07 20.63 12.91
N LEU A 8 -45.71 19.46 12.81
CA LEU A 8 -45.64 18.38 13.80
C LEU A 8 -44.66 17.26 13.40
N ILE A 9 -43.77 17.50 12.43
CA ILE A 9 -42.52 16.73 12.31
C ILE A 9 -41.64 17.17 13.48
N ASN A 10 -41.99 16.66 14.65
CA ASN A 10 -41.31 16.91 15.90
C ASN A 10 -39.95 16.20 15.83
N GLY A 11 -38.88 16.82 16.36
CA GLY A 11 -37.58 16.15 16.49
C GLY A 11 -37.67 14.80 17.21
N LYS A 12 -38.74 14.59 18.00
CA LYS A 12 -39.12 13.32 18.62
C LYS A 12 -39.44 12.21 17.60
N ASP A 13 -40.18 12.51 16.53
CA ASP A 13 -40.53 11.52 15.49
C ASP A 13 -39.31 11.17 14.64
N MET A 14 -38.42 12.14 14.40
CA MET A 14 -37.10 11.90 13.77
C MET A 14 -36.18 11.06 14.67
N PHE A 15 -36.21 11.27 15.98
CA PHE A 15 -35.44 10.49 16.95
C PHE A 15 -35.96 9.05 17.03
N TRP A 16 -37.29 8.86 17.04
CA TRP A 16 -37.91 7.53 17.08
C TRP A 16 -37.77 6.73 15.79
N SER A 17 -37.53 7.37 14.64
CA SER A 17 -37.16 6.66 13.41
C SER A 17 -35.66 6.39 13.31
N LEU A 18 -34.81 7.25 13.88
CA LEU A 18 -33.35 7.10 13.88
C LEU A 18 -32.87 5.96 14.79
N VAL A 19 -33.45 5.82 15.98
CA VAL A 19 -33.08 4.77 16.95
C VAL A 19 -33.20 3.34 16.39
N PRO A 20 -34.33 2.91 15.80
CA PRO A 20 -34.44 1.56 15.24
C PRO A 20 -33.54 1.36 14.01
N LEU A 21 -33.29 2.42 13.23
CA LEU A 21 -32.32 2.36 12.13
C LEU A 21 -30.89 2.14 12.64
N LEU A 22 -30.45 2.88 13.67
CA LEU A 22 -29.15 2.69 14.29
C LEU A 22 -29.02 1.30 14.95
N ALA A 23 -30.09 0.81 15.58
CA ALA A 23 -30.12 -0.53 16.14
C ALA A 23 -29.99 -1.62 15.06
N LEU A 24 -30.65 -1.44 13.92
CA LEU A 24 -30.53 -2.34 12.77
C LEU A 24 -29.11 -2.31 12.20
N ILE A 25 -28.53 -1.12 12.01
CA ILE A 25 -27.14 -0.95 11.55
C ILE A 25 -26.18 -1.63 12.53
N ALA A 26 -26.34 -1.44 13.84
CA ALA A 26 -25.53 -2.08 14.87
C ALA A 26 -25.67 -3.60 14.83
N LEU A 27 -26.88 -4.13 14.65
CA LEU A 27 -27.12 -5.57 14.56
C LEU A 27 -26.44 -6.18 13.33
N VAL A 28 -26.55 -5.53 12.17
CA VAL A 28 -25.85 -5.95 10.93
C VAL A 28 -24.33 -5.87 11.10
N ALA A 29 -23.83 -4.81 11.74
CA ALA A 29 -22.41 -4.62 12.02
C ALA A 29 -21.84 -5.69 12.97
N ILE A 30 -22.58 -6.05 14.03
CA ILE A 30 -22.20 -7.12 14.97
C ILE A 30 -22.27 -8.49 14.27
N ALA A 31 -23.35 -8.76 13.53
CA ALA A 31 -23.57 -10.05 12.87
C ALA A 31 -22.59 -10.30 11.71
N SER A 32 -22.16 -9.24 11.01
CA SER A 32 -21.19 -9.36 9.90
C SER A 32 -19.75 -9.59 10.36
N GLY A 33 -19.43 -9.43 11.64
CA GLY A 33 -18.06 -9.52 12.15
C GLY A 33 -17.13 -8.40 11.66
N ASN A 34 -17.64 -7.45 10.87
CA ASN A 34 -16.86 -6.34 10.29
C ASN A 34 -16.74 -5.13 11.23
N CYS A 35 -17.40 -5.15 12.40
CA CYS A 35 -17.18 -4.14 13.43
C CYS A 35 -16.07 -4.56 14.39
N SER A 36 -14.83 -4.20 14.05
CA SER A 36 -13.75 -4.08 15.02
C SER A 36 -14.03 -2.88 15.93
N VAL A 37 -14.73 -3.09 17.05
CA VAL A 37 -14.84 -2.09 18.13
C VAL A 37 -13.49 -1.98 18.84
N GLY A 38 -12.60 -1.16 18.28
CA GLY A 38 -11.29 -0.83 18.83
C GLY A 38 -11.34 0.18 19.98
N LEU A 39 -12.35 0.13 20.85
CA LEU A 39 -12.51 1.11 21.92
C LEU A 39 -11.55 0.89 23.10
N ASN A 40 -10.92 -0.29 23.20
CA ASN A 40 -10.08 -0.68 24.33
C ASN A 40 -8.74 -1.31 23.92
N GLN A 41 -8.30 -1.14 22.67
CA GLN A 41 -7.01 -1.68 22.24
C GLN A 41 -6.00 -0.56 22.22
N ASP A 42 -5.09 -0.58 23.20
CA ASP A 42 -3.85 0.17 23.05
C ASP A 42 -3.21 -0.30 21.74
N PRO A 43 -2.90 0.59 20.78
CA PRO A 43 -2.22 0.22 19.54
C PRO A 43 -0.92 -0.57 19.79
N ALA A 44 -0.33 -0.44 20.98
CA ALA A 44 0.82 -1.21 21.42
C ALA A 44 0.53 -2.70 21.72
N ASP A 45 -0.73 -3.07 21.97
CA ASP A 45 -1.17 -4.40 22.43
C ASP A 45 -1.81 -5.26 21.31
N SER A 46 -1.66 -4.82 20.05
CA SER A 46 -2.06 -5.63 18.90
C SER A 46 -1.24 -6.92 18.85
N LYS A 47 -1.87 -8.04 19.25
CA LYS A 47 -1.33 -9.42 19.15
C LYS A 47 -1.07 -9.90 17.72
N VAL A 48 -1.22 -9.05 16.72
CA VAL A 48 -0.91 -9.38 15.32
C VAL A 48 0.61 -9.49 15.19
N PRO A 49 1.15 -10.65 14.81
CA PRO A 49 2.58 -10.79 14.56
C PRO A 49 3.04 -9.74 13.56
N ALA A 50 4.23 -9.18 13.79
CA ALA A 50 4.84 -8.30 12.79
C ALA A 50 4.98 -9.03 11.46
N PHE A 51 4.74 -8.33 10.36
CA PHE A 51 4.95 -8.89 9.03
C PHE A 51 6.43 -9.29 8.85
N ASP A 52 6.69 -10.44 8.26
CA ASP A 52 8.05 -10.93 8.01
C ASP A 52 8.39 -10.79 6.52
N VAL A 53 9.08 -9.69 6.20
CA VAL A 53 9.53 -9.38 4.84
C VAL A 53 10.54 -10.40 4.33
N VAL A 54 11.38 -10.96 5.20
CA VAL A 54 12.43 -11.90 4.79
C VAL A 54 11.77 -13.20 4.31
N THR A 55 10.89 -13.75 5.13
CA THR A 55 10.14 -14.97 4.77
C THR A 55 9.26 -14.74 3.55
N ALA A 56 8.63 -13.57 3.40
CA ALA A 56 7.82 -13.23 2.24
C ALA A 56 8.65 -13.19 0.93
N LEU A 57 9.77 -12.48 0.92
CA LEU A 57 10.62 -12.39 -0.27
C LEU A 57 11.31 -13.72 -0.61
N ASP A 58 11.65 -14.55 0.39
CA ASP A 58 12.17 -15.89 0.17
C ASP A 58 11.11 -16.85 -0.38
N ALA A 59 9.84 -16.66 -0.01
CA ALA A 59 8.73 -17.40 -0.60
C ALA A 59 8.50 -16.97 -2.05
N ASP A 60 8.49 -15.66 -2.33
CA ASP A 60 8.35 -15.12 -3.68
C ASP A 60 9.51 -15.55 -4.59
N ALA A 61 10.76 -15.59 -4.09
CA ALA A 61 11.92 -16.04 -4.86
C ALA A 61 11.76 -17.45 -5.43
N ARG A 62 11.04 -18.33 -4.73
CA ARG A 62 10.77 -19.72 -5.14
C ARG A 62 9.57 -19.87 -6.09
N GLN A 63 8.71 -18.86 -6.19
CA GLN A 63 7.43 -18.94 -6.88
C GLN A 63 7.32 -18.00 -8.09
N MET A 64 8.06 -16.90 -8.08
CA MET A 64 7.99 -15.89 -9.12
C MET A 64 8.69 -16.37 -10.40
N PRO A 65 8.18 -15.99 -11.58
CA PRO A 65 8.81 -16.32 -12.86
C PRO A 65 10.06 -15.46 -13.15
N PHE A 66 10.50 -14.66 -12.19
CA PHE A 66 11.62 -13.74 -12.28
C PHE A 66 12.40 -13.70 -10.96
N PRO A 67 13.70 -13.35 -11.00
CA PRO A 67 14.55 -13.37 -9.82
C PRO A 67 14.22 -12.22 -8.85
N ILE A 68 14.11 -12.54 -7.55
CA ILE A 68 13.77 -11.59 -6.48
C ILE A 68 15.03 -11.11 -5.77
N ARG A 69 15.13 -9.80 -5.51
CA ARG A 69 16.14 -9.21 -4.63
C ARG A 69 15.55 -8.92 -3.25
N ARG A 70 16.35 -9.10 -2.20
CA ARG A 70 15.92 -8.88 -0.82
C ARG A 70 16.79 -7.85 -0.12
N PRO A 71 16.42 -6.55 -0.16
CA PRO A 71 17.11 -5.57 0.66
C PRO A 71 16.85 -5.84 2.15
N PRO A 72 17.82 -5.63 3.04
CA PRO A 72 17.58 -5.65 4.47
C PRO A 72 16.57 -4.56 4.86
N THR A 73 15.80 -4.81 5.92
CA THR A 73 15.00 -3.76 6.55
C THR A 73 15.92 -2.67 7.10
N PRO A 74 15.76 -1.39 6.70
CA PRO A 74 16.59 -0.31 7.22
C PRO A 74 16.46 -0.14 8.74
N GLU A 75 17.50 0.39 9.38
CA GLU A 75 17.50 0.61 10.83
C GLU A 75 16.36 1.56 11.24
N GLY A 76 15.65 1.20 12.32
CA GLY A 76 14.51 1.98 12.84
C GLY A 76 13.22 1.86 12.03
N TRP A 77 13.22 1.09 10.93
CA TRP A 77 12.03 0.84 10.12
C TRP A 77 11.31 -0.42 10.59
N LYS A 78 9.99 -0.47 10.38
CA LYS A 78 9.16 -1.62 10.77
C LYS A 78 8.57 -2.28 9.52
N PRO A 79 8.80 -3.58 9.30
CA PRO A 79 8.04 -4.38 8.34
C PRO A 79 6.53 -4.23 8.54
N ASN A 80 5.79 -4.01 7.46
CA ASN A 80 4.37 -3.66 7.56
C ASN A 80 3.46 -4.59 6.75
N SER A 81 3.82 -4.88 5.51
CA SER A 81 2.92 -5.57 4.57
C SER A 81 3.69 -6.27 3.47
N GLY A 82 3.01 -7.18 2.78
CA GLY A 82 3.45 -7.70 1.49
C GLY A 82 2.30 -8.37 0.73
N SER A 83 2.45 -8.44 -0.59
CA SER A 83 1.50 -9.04 -1.52
C SER A 83 2.23 -9.66 -2.71
N SER A 84 1.51 -10.53 -3.40
CA SER A 84 2.04 -11.36 -4.49
C SER A 84 1.05 -11.27 -5.67
N ASP A 85 0.91 -10.05 -6.19
CA ASP A 85 -0.15 -9.63 -7.11
C ASP A 85 0.12 -10.04 -8.56
N ALA A 86 -0.81 -9.67 -9.45
CA ALA A 86 -0.66 -9.82 -10.89
C ALA A 86 -1.13 -8.56 -11.65
N ILE A 87 -0.40 -8.21 -12.71
CA ILE A 87 -0.74 -7.10 -13.62
C ILE A 87 -0.66 -7.58 -15.06
N GLU A 88 -1.79 -7.59 -15.77
CA GLU A 88 -1.89 -8.00 -17.18
C GLU A 88 -1.13 -9.30 -17.54
N GLY A 89 -1.21 -10.31 -16.68
CA GLY A 89 -0.56 -11.62 -16.89
C GLY A 89 0.87 -11.73 -16.36
N HIS A 90 1.46 -10.63 -15.88
CA HIS A 90 2.72 -10.59 -15.15
C HIS A 90 2.49 -10.70 -13.64
N ARG A 91 3.53 -11.07 -12.89
CA ARG A 91 3.47 -11.17 -11.43
C ARG A 91 4.20 -10.01 -10.77
N VAL A 92 3.75 -9.59 -9.60
CA VAL A 92 4.38 -8.52 -8.81
C VAL A 92 4.60 -9.01 -7.39
N SER A 93 5.86 -9.03 -6.96
CA SER A 93 6.22 -9.20 -5.55
C SER A 93 6.27 -7.82 -4.92
N THR A 94 5.50 -7.61 -3.85
CA THR A 94 5.46 -6.33 -3.14
C THR A 94 5.71 -6.57 -1.65
N VAL A 95 6.57 -5.76 -1.06
CA VAL A 95 6.74 -5.65 0.40
C VAL A 95 6.77 -4.19 0.83
N GLY A 96 6.36 -3.92 2.05
CA GLY A 96 6.22 -2.58 2.57
C GLY A 96 6.72 -2.46 4.01
N TRP A 97 7.21 -1.26 4.32
CA TRP A 97 7.69 -0.87 5.63
C TRP A 97 7.06 0.45 6.05
N LEU A 98 7.02 0.68 7.35
CA LEU A 98 6.91 2.01 7.93
C LEU A 98 8.32 2.53 8.21
N SER A 99 8.68 3.67 7.64
CA SER A 99 9.99 4.29 7.84
C SER A 99 10.15 4.85 9.25
N ALA A 100 11.35 5.34 9.56
CA ALA A 100 11.61 6.05 10.82
C ALA A 100 10.68 7.27 10.99
N SER A 101 10.29 7.92 9.90
CA SER A 101 9.32 9.04 9.87
C SER A 101 7.85 8.58 9.92
N LYS A 102 7.60 7.28 10.06
CA LYS A 102 6.28 6.62 10.00
C LYS A 102 5.59 6.72 8.63
N ALA A 103 6.30 7.12 7.59
CA ALA A 103 5.79 7.06 6.24
C ALA A 103 5.78 5.62 5.71
N TYR A 104 4.78 5.29 4.90
CA TYR A 104 4.74 4.01 4.20
C TYR A 104 5.70 4.03 3.00
N VAL A 105 6.52 2.99 2.90
CA VAL A 105 7.48 2.79 1.81
C VAL A 105 7.30 1.39 1.27
N GLN A 106 7.13 1.27 -0.04
CA GLN A 106 6.86 0.01 -0.73
C GLN A 106 7.98 -0.29 -1.72
N LEU A 107 8.39 -1.55 -1.78
CA LEU A 107 9.21 -2.13 -2.84
C LEU A 107 8.32 -3.07 -3.66
N SER A 108 8.30 -2.88 -4.98
CA SER A 108 7.65 -3.77 -5.93
C SER A 108 8.67 -4.28 -6.96
N GLN A 109 8.64 -5.57 -7.26
CA GLN A 109 9.50 -6.24 -8.25
C GLN A 109 8.62 -7.03 -9.20
N THR A 110 8.82 -6.87 -10.50
CA THR A 110 7.97 -7.50 -11.53
C THR A 110 8.71 -7.75 -12.83
N ASP A 111 8.28 -8.75 -13.60
CA ASP A 111 8.66 -8.97 -14.99
C ASP A 111 7.87 -8.07 -15.98
N ALA A 112 6.82 -7.40 -15.52
CA ALA A 112 6.05 -6.45 -16.32
C ALA A 112 6.89 -5.27 -16.79
N SER A 113 6.52 -4.68 -17.91
CA SER A 113 7.16 -3.47 -18.45
C SER A 113 6.83 -2.21 -17.64
N GLU A 114 7.63 -1.17 -17.80
CA GLU A 114 7.47 0.09 -17.06
C GLU A 114 6.10 0.75 -17.34
N ASP A 115 5.59 0.65 -18.57
CA ASP A 115 4.27 1.11 -18.97
C ASP A 115 3.11 0.40 -18.24
N LEU A 116 3.34 -0.80 -17.70
CA LEU A 116 2.39 -1.50 -16.83
C LEU A 116 2.65 -1.22 -15.34
N LEU A 117 3.91 -1.03 -14.95
CA LEU A 117 4.28 -0.76 -13.56
C LEU A 117 3.90 0.66 -13.11
N VAL A 118 4.03 1.66 -13.98
CA VAL A 118 3.62 3.04 -13.71
C VAL A 118 2.15 3.15 -13.31
N PRO A 119 1.17 2.59 -14.06
CA PRO A 119 -0.24 2.57 -13.63
C PRO A 119 -0.46 1.80 -12.34
N TYR A 120 0.22 0.66 -12.15
CA TYR A 120 0.11 -0.14 -10.93
C TYR A 120 0.53 0.66 -9.68
N LEU A 121 1.65 1.38 -9.75
CA LEU A 121 2.17 2.21 -8.65
C LEU A 121 1.41 3.54 -8.50
N GLY A 122 0.99 4.14 -9.61
CA GLY A 122 0.16 5.35 -9.64
C GLY A 122 -1.18 5.14 -8.93
N GLY A 123 -1.76 3.94 -9.04
CA GLY A 123 -3.07 3.58 -8.52
C GLY A 123 -4.16 3.67 -9.58
N SER A 124 -5.30 3.01 -9.35
CA SER A 124 -6.45 3.01 -10.27
C SER A 124 -7.41 4.17 -9.99
N GLY A 125 -7.88 4.88 -11.03
CA GLY A 125 -8.92 5.91 -10.91
C GLY A 125 -8.43 7.31 -11.28
N THR A 126 -8.97 8.36 -10.64
CA THR A 126 -8.54 9.75 -10.85
C THR A 126 -7.07 10.00 -10.47
N ASP A 127 -6.52 9.18 -9.58
CA ASP A 127 -5.11 9.20 -9.17
C ASP A 127 -4.14 8.90 -10.32
N TYR A 128 -4.60 8.16 -11.34
CA TYR A 128 -3.83 7.82 -12.53
C TYR A 128 -3.76 8.96 -13.55
N GLY A 129 -4.77 9.84 -13.56
CA GLY A 129 -4.94 10.88 -14.60
C GLY A 129 -3.77 11.86 -14.70
N ASP A 130 -3.02 12.02 -13.60
CA ASP A 130 -1.96 13.02 -13.46
C ASP A 130 -0.63 12.41 -12.97
N VAL A 131 -0.28 11.20 -13.43
CA VAL A 131 1.05 10.64 -13.19
C VAL A 131 2.06 11.29 -14.15
N GLY A 132 2.91 12.17 -13.63
CA GLY A 132 3.96 12.82 -14.41
C GLY A 132 5.33 12.23 -14.14
N ALA A 133 6.09 11.92 -15.18
CA ALA A 133 7.53 11.69 -15.04
C ALA A 133 8.19 13.01 -14.61
N THR A 134 8.91 13.00 -13.49
CA THR A 134 9.51 14.20 -12.88
C THR A 134 11.01 14.32 -13.15
N GLY A 135 11.64 13.28 -13.70
CA GLY A 135 13.05 13.27 -14.06
C GLY A 135 13.74 11.95 -13.73
N THR A 136 15.01 12.04 -13.37
CA THR A 136 15.81 10.88 -12.98
C THR A 136 16.63 11.18 -11.72
N ARG A 137 16.97 10.13 -10.98
CA ARG A 137 17.85 10.18 -9.80
C ARG A 137 18.81 8.99 -9.78
N GLU A 138 19.96 9.18 -9.16
CA GLU A 138 20.95 8.11 -8.95
C GLU A 138 20.80 7.54 -7.55
N ALA A 139 20.69 6.21 -7.42
CA ALA A 139 20.70 5.52 -6.13
C ALA A 139 21.27 4.11 -6.30
N GLY A 140 22.22 3.74 -5.42
CA GLY A 140 22.86 2.42 -5.46
C GLY A 140 23.62 2.12 -6.77
N GLY A 141 24.15 3.16 -7.42
CA GLY A 141 24.89 3.04 -8.69
C GLY A 141 23.99 2.75 -9.90
N ARG A 142 22.69 3.06 -9.80
CA ARG A 142 21.74 2.96 -10.92
C ARG A 142 20.93 4.23 -11.04
N GLN A 143 20.58 4.55 -12.28
CA GLN A 143 19.62 5.60 -12.61
C GLN A 143 18.19 5.08 -12.40
N TRP A 144 17.37 5.89 -11.75
CA TRP A 144 15.95 5.65 -11.49
C TRP A 144 15.13 6.75 -12.17
N VAL A 145 14.08 6.37 -12.87
CA VAL A 145 13.08 7.30 -13.40
C VAL A 145 12.11 7.65 -12.27
N THR A 146 11.88 8.95 -12.06
CA THR A 146 11.06 9.42 -10.95
C THR A 146 9.68 9.85 -11.44
N TYR A 147 8.66 9.53 -10.67
CA TYR A 147 7.26 9.84 -10.94
C TYR A 147 6.61 10.45 -9.71
N GLU A 148 5.63 11.31 -9.95
CA GLU A 148 4.79 11.89 -8.91
C GLU A 148 3.34 11.97 -9.41
N THR A 149 2.41 11.67 -8.53
CA THR A 149 0.97 11.87 -8.77
C THR A 149 0.52 13.22 -8.20
N ALA A 150 -0.61 13.75 -8.67
CA ALA A 150 -1.18 15.00 -8.15
C ALA A 150 -1.45 14.99 -6.63
N GLU A 151 -1.60 13.81 -6.02
CA GLU A 151 -1.77 13.65 -4.57
C GLU A 151 -0.45 13.59 -3.78
N GLY A 152 0.69 13.83 -4.43
CA GLY A 152 2.01 13.80 -3.80
C GLY A 152 2.52 12.38 -3.51
N LYS A 153 1.95 11.35 -4.14
CA LYS A 153 2.51 9.99 -4.12
C LYS A 153 3.70 9.97 -5.07
N LYS A 154 4.87 9.55 -4.59
CA LYS A 154 6.10 9.51 -5.37
C LYS A 154 6.55 8.08 -5.54
N PHE A 155 7.04 7.74 -6.72
CA PHE A 155 7.65 6.44 -6.93
C PHE A 155 8.77 6.51 -7.97
N TRP A 156 9.79 5.70 -7.74
CA TRP A 156 10.97 5.61 -8.59
C TRP A 156 11.03 4.23 -9.19
N ILE A 157 11.29 4.13 -10.49
CA ILE A 157 11.41 2.86 -11.21
C ILE A 157 12.81 2.74 -11.80
N THR A 158 13.40 1.55 -11.74
CA THR A 158 14.61 1.22 -12.48
C THR A 158 14.48 -0.17 -13.12
N ASP A 159 15.21 -0.37 -14.20
CA ASP A 159 15.24 -1.62 -14.95
C ASP A 159 16.50 -2.43 -14.62
N PHE A 160 16.32 -3.70 -14.24
CA PHE A 160 17.38 -4.69 -14.07
C PHE A 160 17.43 -5.70 -15.24
N GLY A 161 16.79 -5.37 -16.38
CA GLY A 161 16.71 -6.17 -17.59
C GLY A 161 15.40 -6.95 -17.65
N ASN A 162 15.35 -8.10 -16.99
CA ASN A 162 14.14 -8.93 -16.92
C ASN A 162 13.23 -8.60 -15.72
N VAL A 163 13.66 -7.65 -14.86
CA VAL A 163 12.91 -7.24 -13.67
C VAL A 163 12.88 -5.73 -13.61
N ARG A 164 11.68 -5.15 -13.57
CA ARG A 164 11.46 -3.76 -13.17
C ARG A 164 11.27 -3.70 -11.67
N VAL A 165 11.96 -2.75 -11.04
CA VAL A 165 11.87 -2.50 -9.61
C VAL A 165 11.30 -1.11 -9.40
N GLY A 166 10.25 -1.03 -8.60
CA GLY A 166 9.60 0.21 -8.20
C GLY A 166 9.72 0.41 -6.70
N VAL A 167 10.04 1.63 -6.27
CA VAL A 167 9.99 2.04 -4.86
C VAL A 167 9.04 3.21 -4.73
N LEU A 168 8.04 3.08 -3.87
CA LEU A 168 6.95 4.05 -3.71
C LEU A 168 6.88 4.56 -2.28
N SER A 169 6.62 5.85 -2.10
CA SER A 169 6.36 6.45 -0.80
C SER A 169 5.48 7.71 -0.91
N ARG A 170 4.79 8.03 0.18
CA ARG A 170 4.19 9.37 0.43
C ARG A 170 5.02 10.20 1.43
N GLY A 171 6.15 9.66 1.89
CA GLY A 171 7.10 10.30 2.79
C GLY A 171 8.19 11.08 2.06
N PRO A 172 9.26 11.45 2.77
CA PRO A 172 10.43 12.11 2.19
C PRO A 172 11.10 11.26 1.11
N ASP A 173 11.67 11.91 0.09
CA ASP A 173 12.42 11.24 -0.98
C ASP A 173 13.58 10.37 -0.46
N ALA A 174 14.17 10.75 0.69
CA ALA A 174 15.24 10.00 1.35
C ALA A 174 14.81 8.57 1.76
N ASP A 175 13.52 8.36 2.04
CA ASP A 175 12.99 7.03 2.34
C ASP A 175 13.00 6.16 1.06
N ILE A 176 12.61 6.74 -0.09
CA ILE A 176 12.67 6.04 -1.39
C ILE A 176 14.12 5.74 -1.74
N GLU A 177 15.02 6.72 -1.60
CA GLU A 177 16.45 6.58 -1.90
C GLU A 177 17.12 5.47 -1.07
N THR A 178 16.74 5.33 0.21
CA THR A 178 17.26 4.29 1.10
C THR A 178 16.95 2.88 0.57
N ILE A 179 15.70 2.62 0.20
CA ILE A 179 15.30 1.30 -0.35
C ILE A 179 15.85 1.12 -1.76
N ALA A 180 15.80 2.15 -2.60
CA ALA A 180 16.33 2.14 -3.97
C ALA A 180 17.82 1.79 -3.99
N ALA A 181 18.64 2.46 -3.18
CA ALA A 181 20.06 2.18 -3.07
C ALA A 181 20.31 0.76 -2.52
N SER A 182 19.57 0.37 -1.48
CA SER A 182 19.70 -0.95 -0.86
C SER A 182 19.41 -2.08 -1.84
N VAL A 183 18.25 -2.06 -2.51
CA VAL A 183 17.85 -3.12 -3.46
C VAL A 183 18.77 -3.18 -4.68
N ALA A 184 19.28 -2.04 -5.16
CA ALA A 184 20.17 -2.00 -6.31
C ALA A 184 21.53 -2.67 -6.09
N THR A 185 21.97 -2.76 -4.83
CA THR A 185 23.23 -3.42 -4.47
C THR A 185 23.06 -4.90 -4.15
N GLN A 186 21.82 -5.39 -4.02
CA GLN A 186 21.57 -6.80 -3.76
C GLN A 186 21.69 -7.64 -5.02
N GLN A 187 22.36 -8.79 -4.89
CA GLN A 187 22.20 -9.86 -5.86
C GLN A 187 20.81 -10.49 -5.68
N PRO A 188 20.22 -11.05 -6.74
CA PRO A 188 19.00 -11.82 -6.59
C PRO A 188 19.23 -13.04 -5.70
N LEU A 189 18.19 -13.45 -5.00
CA LEU A 189 18.15 -14.68 -4.23
C LEU A 189 18.27 -15.89 -5.17
N ASP A 190 18.92 -16.94 -4.68
CA ASP A 190 18.91 -18.24 -5.34
C ASP A 190 17.48 -18.80 -5.34
N ALA A 191 17.05 -19.35 -6.47
CA ALA A 191 15.71 -19.92 -6.66
C ALA A 191 15.57 -21.31 -6.03
#